data_AF-A0AAP3VA11-F1
#
_entry.id   AF-A0AAP3VA11-F1
#
_cell.length_a   1.000
_cell.length_b   1.000
_cell.length_c   1.000
_cell.angle_alpha   90.00
_cell.angle_beta   90.00
_cell.angle_gamma   90.00
#
_symmetry.space_group_name_H-M   'P 1'
#
loop_
_entity.id
_entity.type
_entity.pdbx_description
1 polymer ?
#
loop_
_entity_poly.entity_id
_entity_poly.type
_entity_poly.pdbx_seq_one_letter_code
_entity_poly.pdbx_strand_id
1 'polypeptide(L)'
;MEQMRDLRNRTAEGFTEGDTDDLLMDSPESLEDMVIQQMEIETLQKAIQTFLEIQRERLHLYFFEGMTTRKIADRQGINQNAVWKSIQSGVAVLRRFF
;
A
#
# COMPACT_ATOMS: atom_id res chain seq x y z
N MET A 1 -5.15 -13.21 58.27
CA MET A 1 -5.59 -12.75 56.93
C MET A 1 -4.36 -12.48 56.08
N GLU A 2 -3.69 -13.52 55.59
CA GLU A 2 -2.44 -13.33 54.82
C GLU A 2 -2.09 -14.56 53.96
N GLN A 3 -3.01 -14.99 53.10
CA GLN A 3 -2.76 -16.11 52.17
C GLN A 3 -3.31 -15.85 50.75
N MET A 4 -3.28 -14.61 50.28
CA MET A 4 -3.71 -14.26 48.91
C MET A 4 -2.72 -13.35 48.17
N ARG A 5 -1.42 -13.66 48.24
CA ARG A 5 -0.42 -12.96 47.42
C ARG A 5 0.71 -13.88 46.93
N ASP A 6 0.39 -15.05 46.38
CA ASP A 6 1.46 -15.77 45.65
C ASP A 6 0.98 -16.78 44.61
N LEU A 7 0.06 -16.37 43.74
CA LEU A 7 -0.47 -17.22 42.67
C LEU A 7 -0.56 -16.48 41.33
N ARG A 8 0.24 -15.43 41.10
CA ARG A 8 0.17 -14.68 39.84
C ARG A 8 1.11 -15.18 38.75
N ASN A 9 2.20 -15.88 39.06
CA ASN A 9 3.22 -16.22 38.06
C ASN A 9 3.73 -17.67 38.20
N ARG A 10 2.88 -18.67 37.96
CA ARG A 10 3.35 -20.05 37.73
C ARG A 10 2.67 -20.66 36.51
N THR A 11 3.03 -20.17 35.33
CA THR A 11 3.37 -21.11 34.26
C THR A 11 4.70 -21.76 34.68
N ALA A 12 4.80 -23.08 34.56
CA ALA A 12 5.93 -23.85 35.13
C ALA A 12 7.28 -23.54 34.46
N GLU A 13 7.25 -22.89 33.31
CA GLU A 13 8.42 -22.43 32.58
C GLU A 13 8.49 -20.90 32.79
N GLY A 14 9.59 -20.45 33.39
CA GLY A 14 9.86 -19.03 33.59
C GLY A 14 10.09 -18.33 32.25
N PHE A 15 10.09 -17.00 32.27
CA PHE A 15 10.44 -16.19 31.11
C PHE A 15 11.89 -16.48 30.69
N THR A 16 12.10 -16.99 29.47
CA THR A 16 13.43 -17.11 28.86
C THR A 16 13.71 -15.89 27.99
N GLU A 17 14.89 -15.29 28.18
CA GLU A 17 15.35 -14.16 27.37
C GLU A 17 15.45 -14.62 25.90
N GLY A 18 14.58 -14.07 25.04
CA GLY A 18 14.41 -14.50 23.64
C GLY A 18 12.98 -14.94 23.27
N ASP A 19 12.14 -15.33 24.24
CA ASP A 19 10.76 -15.80 23.97
C ASP A 19 9.87 -14.72 23.32
N THR A 20 10.19 -13.44 23.57
CA THR A 20 9.46 -12.31 22.98
C THR A 20 9.91 -12.02 21.55
N ASP A 21 11.15 -12.34 21.21
CA ASP A 21 11.70 -12.10 19.86
C ASP A 21 11.08 -13.06 18.83
N ASP A 22 10.79 -14.31 19.21
CA ASP A 22 10.07 -15.29 18.37
C ASP A 22 8.62 -14.85 18.08
N LEU A 23 7.98 -14.11 18.99
CA LEU A 23 6.62 -13.56 18.83
C LEU A 23 6.59 -12.28 17.99
N LEU A 24 7.70 -11.54 17.91
CA LEU A 24 7.82 -10.29 17.17
C LEU A 24 8.16 -10.49 15.70
N MET A 25 8.62 -11.68 15.30
CA MET A 25 9.09 -11.93 13.93
C MET A 25 7.97 -12.06 12.88
N ASP A 26 6.74 -12.40 13.27
CA ASP A 26 5.60 -12.55 12.35
C ASP A 26 4.30 -12.03 13.01
N SER A 27 4.26 -10.76 13.41
CA SER A 27 2.95 -10.17 13.74
C SER A 27 2.13 -10.10 12.46
N PRO A 28 1.00 -10.83 12.33
CA PRO A 28 0.13 -10.68 11.19
C PRO A 28 -0.32 -9.23 11.10
N GLU A 29 -0.46 -8.70 9.87
CA GLU A 29 -0.98 -7.36 9.61
C GLU A 29 -2.24 -7.15 10.45
N SER A 30 -2.30 -6.04 11.21
CA SER A 30 -3.39 -5.81 12.15
C SER A 30 -4.73 -5.81 11.41
N LEU A 31 -5.81 -6.20 12.09
CA LEU A 31 -7.17 -6.04 11.53
C LEU A 31 -7.41 -4.59 11.09
N GLU A 32 -6.86 -3.63 11.83
CA GLU A 32 -6.94 -2.21 11.50
C GLU A 32 -6.20 -1.89 10.19
N ASP A 33 -4.97 -2.38 10.03
CA ASP A 33 -4.14 -2.17 8.84
C ASP A 33 -4.79 -2.80 7.59
N MET A 34 -5.32 -4.03 7.71
CA MET A 34 -6.03 -4.68 6.61
C MET A 34 -7.28 -3.89 6.19
N VAL A 35 -8.04 -3.34 7.15
CA VAL A 35 -9.22 -2.51 6.85
C VAL A 35 -8.82 -1.20 6.19
N ILE A 36 -7.75 -0.55 6.67
CA ILE A 36 -7.20 0.67 6.05
C ILE A 36 -6.78 0.37 4.60
N GLN A 37 -6.01 -0.69 4.38
CA GLN A 37 -5.56 -1.10 3.04
C GLN A 37 -6.75 -1.37 2.11
N GLN A 38 -7.79 -2.07 2.59
CA GLN A 38 -9.00 -2.32 1.82
C GLN A 38 -9.71 -1.00 1.43
N MET A 39 -9.80 -0.04 2.35
CA MET A 39 -10.39 1.28 2.07
C MET A 39 -9.57 2.08 1.06
N GLU A 40 -8.24 2.02 1.12
CA GLU A 40 -7.33 2.65 0.15
C GLU A 40 -7.48 2.03 -1.23
N ILE A 41 -7.53 0.69 -1.33
CA ILE A 41 -7.75 -0.04 -2.58
C ILE A 41 -9.09 0.36 -3.22
N GLU A 42 -10.17 0.40 -2.44
CA GLU A 42 -11.48 0.80 -2.94
C GLU A 42 -11.49 2.25 -3.44
N THR A 43 -10.80 3.14 -2.73
CA THR A 43 -10.66 4.55 -3.11
C THR A 43 -9.88 4.69 -4.41
N LEU A 44 -8.79 3.93 -4.56
CA LEU A 44 -8.00 3.88 -5.78
C LEU A 44 -8.82 3.32 -6.95
N GLN A 45 -9.58 2.24 -6.74
CA GLN A 45 -10.46 1.66 -7.77
C GLN A 45 -11.51 2.66 -8.25
N LYS A 46 -12.16 3.39 -7.34
CA LYS A 46 -13.09 4.48 -7.68
C LYS A 46 -12.41 5.56 -8.54
N ALA A 47 -11.19 5.94 -8.21
CA ALA A 47 -10.44 6.90 -9.01
C ALA A 47 -10.13 6.37 -10.42
N ILE A 48 -9.64 5.13 -10.52
CA ILE A 48 -9.27 4.47 -11.79
C ILE A 48 -10.47 4.32 -12.74
N GLN A 49 -11.68 4.11 -12.20
CA GLN A 49 -12.91 4.06 -12.99
C GLN A 49 -13.20 5.36 -13.75
N THR A 50 -12.74 6.51 -13.23
CA THR A 50 -12.94 7.81 -13.89
C THR A 50 -11.93 8.11 -14.99
N PHE A 51 -10.88 7.30 -15.12
CA PHE A 51 -9.83 7.55 -16.10
C PHE A 51 -10.25 7.17 -17.51
N LEU A 52 -9.70 7.90 -18.48
CA LEU A 52 -9.61 7.41 -19.85
C LEU A 52 -8.64 6.23 -19.91
N GLU A 53 -8.90 5.28 -20.82
CA GLU A 53 -8.04 4.10 -21.00
C GLU A 53 -6.57 4.47 -21.22
N ILE A 54 -6.34 5.51 -22.03
CA ILE A 54 -4.99 6.01 -22.29
C ILE A 54 -4.29 6.59 -21.06
N GLN A 55 -5.03 7.12 -20.09
CA GLN A 55 -4.45 7.60 -18.82
C GLN A 55 -4.04 6.41 -17.96
N ARG A 56 -4.90 5.38 -17.85
CA ARG A 56 -4.58 4.14 -17.12
C ARG A 56 -3.31 3.48 -17.67
N GLU A 57 -3.27 3.27 -18.99
CA GLU A 57 -2.12 2.66 -19.66
C GLU A 57 -0.83 3.46 -19.41
N ARG A 58 -0.84 4.78 -19.64
CA ARG A 58 0.36 5.61 -19.46
C ARG A 58 0.81 5.70 -18.00
N LEU A 59 -0.11 5.70 -17.04
CA LEU A 59 0.23 5.65 -15.62
C LEU A 59 0.82 4.30 -15.24
N HIS A 60 0.31 3.20 -15.79
CA HIS A 60 0.89 1.87 -15.59
C HIS A 60 2.34 1.82 -16.09
N LEU A 61 2.57 2.23 -17.35
CA LEU A 61 3.89 2.27 -17.95
C LEU A 61 4.87 3.17 -17.16
N TYR A 62 4.40 4.31 -16.65
CA TYR A 62 5.25 5.27 -15.96
C TYR A 62 5.60 4.84 -14.53
N PHE A 63 4.60 4.47 -13.72
CA PHE A 63 4.80 4.19 -12.29
C PHE A 63 5.17 2.73 -11.99
N PHE A 64 4.66 1.77 -12.77
CA PHE A 64 4.87 0.34 -12.51
C PHE A 64 5.96 -0.26 -13.42
N GLU A 65 6.02 0.13 -14.68
CA GLU A 65 7.08 -0.34 -15.60
C GLU A 65 8.31 0.59 -15.63
N GLY A 66 8.29 1.73 -14.92
CA GLY A 66 9.43 2.65 -14.82
C GLY A 66 9.81 3.34 -16.14
N MET A 67 8.91 3.40 -17.12
CA MET A 67 9.19 4.05 -18.40
C MET A 67 9.16 5.57 -18.29
N THR A 68 10.10 6.24 -18.97
CA THR A 68 10.07 7.70 -19.10
C THR A 68 8.98 8.14 -20.08
N THR A 69 8.50 9.37 -19.95
CA THR A 69 7.51 9.95 -20.89
C THR A 69 7.98 9.91 -22.34
N ARG A 70 9.30 10.00 -22.57
CA ARG A 70 9.91 9.84 -23.90
C ARG A 70 9.81 8.40 -24.41
N LYS A 71 10.19 7.40 -23.60
CA LYS A 71 10.07 5.98 -24.00
C LYS A 71 8.63 5.59 -24.32
N ILE A 72 7.67 6.08 -23.53
CA ILE A 72 6.23 5.85 -23.76
C ILE A 72 5.80 6.51 -25.07
N ALA A 73 6.23 7.75 -25.32
CA ALA A 73 5.93 8.46 -26.56
C ALA A 73 6.51 7.77 -27.80
N ASP A 74 7.75 7.30 -27.71
CA ASP A 74 8.42 6.54 -28.78
C ASP A 74 7.66 5.23 -29.06
N ARG A 75 7.22 4.51 -28.02
CA ARG A 75 6.42 3.27 -28.14
C ARG A 75 5.04 3.52 -28.76
N GLN A 76 4.38 4.61 -28.39
CA GLN A 76 3.04 4.96 -28.86
C GLN A 76 3.06 5.75 -30.19
N GLY A 77 4.23 6.16 -30.69
CA GLY A 77 4.38 6.94 -31.92
C GLY A 77 3.80 8.35 -31.85
N ILE A 78 3.84 8.99 -30.67
CA ILE A 78 3.20 10.31 -30.42
C ILE A 78 4.17 11.32 -29.80
N ASN A 79 3.72 12.56 -29.64
CA ASN A 79 4.50 13.60 -28.99
C ASN A 79 4.64 13.35 -27.46
N GLN A 80 5.86 13.49 -26.93
CA GLN A 80 6.17 13.38 -25.50
C GLN A 80 5.29 14.26 -24.60
N ASN A 81 4.96 15.48 -25.04
CA ASN A 81 4.11 16.40 -24.30
C ASN A 81 2.68 15.86 -24.15
N ALA A 82 2.17 15.11 -25.13
CA ALA A 82 0.85 14.48 -25.02
C ALA A 82 0.84 13.40 -23.94
N VAL A 83 1.91 12.60 -23.85
CA VAL A 83 2.11 11.62 -22.76
C VAL A 83 2.19 12.32 -21.41
N TRP A 84 3.02 13.36 -21.30
CA TRP A 84 3.19 14.12 -20.06
C TRP A 84 1.87 14.72 -19.56
N LYS A 85 1.12 15.42 -20.43
CA LYS A 85 -0.18 16.00 -20.08
C LYS A 85 -1.18 14.93 -19.63
N SER A 86 -1.20 13.79 -20.32
CA SER A 86 -2.07 12.66 -19.97
C SER A 86 -1.75 12.11 -18.57
N ILE A 87 -0.48 11.91 -18.25
CA ILE A 87 -0.04 11.45 -16.92
C ILE A 87 -0.41 12.50 -15.86
N GLN A 88 -0.10 13.78 -16.10
CA GLN A 88 -0.44 14.86 -15.16
C GLN A 88 -1.94 14.95 -14.90
N SER A 89 -2.77 14.84 -15.94
CA SER A 89 -4.22 14.83 -15.77
C SER A 89 -4.71 13.64 -14.94
N GLY A 90 -4.15 12.45 -15.13
CA GLY A 90 -4.48 11.27 -14.32
C GLY A 90 -4.05 11.42 -12.86
N VAL A 91 -2.84 11.93 -12.61
CA VAL A 91 -2.37 12.25 -11.24
C VAL A 91 -3.26 13.32 -10.58
N ALA A 92 -3.68 14.33 -11.33
CA ALA A 92 -4.58 15.37 -10.82
C ALA A 92 -5.96 14.81 -10.43
N VAL A 93 -6.41 13.73 -11.08
CA VAL A 93 -7.61 13.01 -10.64
C VAL A 93 -7.35 12.23 -9.36
N LEU A 94 -6.23 11.49 -9.24
CA LEU A 94 -5.89 10.76 -8.01
C LEU A 94 -5.89 11.67 -6.78
N ARG A 95 -5.32 12.88 -6.89
CA ARG A 95 -5.28 13.91 -5.83
C ARG A 95 -6.65 14.45 -5.37
N ARG A 96 -7.74 14.05 -6.03
CA ARG A 96 -9.10 14.41 -5.59
C ARG A 96 -9.71 13.33 -4.70
N PHE A 97 -9.13 12.14 -4.70
CA PHE A 97 -9.57 10.99 -3.91
C PHE A 97 -8.72 10.79 -2.65
N PHE A 98 -7.48 11.29 -2.66
CA PHE A 98 -6.49 11.26 -1.57
C PHE A 98 -5.98 12.68 -1.32
#